data_AF-A0A9N9P2U0-F1
#
_entry.id   AF-A0A9N9P2U0-F1
#
_cell.length_a   1.000
_cell.length_b   1.000
_cell.length_c   1.000
_cell.angle_alpha   90.00
_cell.angle_beta   90.00
_cell.angle_gamma   90.00
#
_symmetry.space_group_name_H-M   'P 1'
#
loop_
_entity.id
_entity.type
_entity.pdbx_description
1 polymer ?
#
loop_
_entity_poly.entity_id
_entity_poly.type
_entity_poly.pdbx_seq_one_letter_code
_entity_poly.pdbx_strand_id
1 'polypeptide(L)'
;MALLKGLALLVIVIFLFFENANTNTEVNQNQESVIPLRTHSIYVPYVDQDLQNRWFDFGADTVINTNKHIRLTQDRQSQVGWLWSRL
;
A
#
# COMPACT_ATOMS: atom_id res chain seq x y z
N MET A 1 -43.49 29.10 -35.04
CA MET A 1 -42.02 28.90 -35.14
C MET A 1 -41.29 28.80 -33.79
N ALA A 2 -41.79 29.39 -32.69
CA ALA A 2 -41.13 29.31 -31.37
C ALA A 2 -41.22 27.92 -30.68
N LEU A 3 -42.36 27.22 -30.82
CA LEU A 3 -42.57 25.89 -30.22
C LEU A 3 -41.64 24.79 -30.75
N LEU A 4 -41.34 24.81 -32.06
CA LEU A 4 -40.46 23.82 -32.69
C LEU A 4 -39.00 23.97 -32.24
N LYS A 5 -38.54 25.22 -31.98
CA LYS A 5 -37.19 25.50 -31.48
C LYS A 5 -37.01 25.07 -30.02
N GLY A 6 -38.06 25.18 -29.20
CA GLY A 6 -38.05 24.73 -27.80
C GLY A 6 -37.93 23.20 -27.69
N LEU A 7 -38.65 22.46 -28.53
CA LEU A 7 -38.56 20.99 -28.56
C LEU A 7 -37.16 20.51 -29.01
N ALA A 8 -36.58 21.16 -30.03
CA ALA A 8 -35.24 20.81 -30.51
C ALA A 8 -34.15 21.02 -29.43
N LEU A 9 -34.28 22.09 -28.63
CA LEU A 9 -33.35 22.38 -27.55
C LEU A 9 -33.43 21.33 -26.42
N LEU A 10 -34.65 20.85 -26.13
CA LEU A 10 -34.87 19.82 -25.13
C LEU A 10 -34.29 18.45 -25.56
N VAL A 11 -34.40 18.10 -26.85
CA VAL A 11 -33.80 16.88 -27.40
C VAL A 11 -32.27 16.94 -27.36
N ILE A 12 -31.67 18.10 -27.67
CA ILE A 12 -30.22 18.30 -27.60
C ILE A 12 -29.72 18.16 -26.16
N VAL A 13 -30.43 18.75 -25.19
CA VAL A 13 -30.08 18.63 -23.77
C VAL A 13 -30.12 17.15 -23.33
N ILE A 14 -31.14 16.41 -23.73
CA ILE A 14 -31.24 14.97 -23.41
C ILE A 14 -30.08 14.17 -24.01
N PHE A 15 -29.70 14.46 -25.26
CA PHE A 15 -28.56 13.78 -25.91
C PHE A 15 -27.23 14.06 -25.21
N LEU A 16 -26.99 15.29 -24.74
CA LEU A 16 -25.79 15.64 -23.98
C LEU A 16 -25.71 14.93 -22.62
N PHE A 17 -26.85 14.65 -21.97
CA PHE A 17 -26.88 13.89 -20.73
C PHE A 17 -26.59 12.39 -20.93
N PHE A 18 -26.91 11.83 -22.10
CA PHE A 18 -26.77 10.38 -22.37
C PHE A 18 -25.31 9.93 -22.57
N GLU A 19 -24.42 10.82 -23.00
CA GLU A 19 -23.01 10.49 -23.28
C GLU A 19 -22.18 10.21 -22.00
N ASN A 20 -22.63 10.71 -20.84
CA ASN A 20 -21.89 10.61 -19.57
C ASN A 20 -22.22 9.36 -18.74
N ALA A 21 -23.16 8.51 -19.17
CA ALA A 21 -23.61 7.36 -18.38
C ALA A 21 -22.78 6.08 -18.59
N ASN A 22 -21.83 6.07 -19.53
CA ASN A 22 -21.07 4.88 -19.88
C ASN A 22 -19.67 4.89 -19.26
N THR A 23 -19.59 4.88 -17.93
CA THR A 23 -18.35 4.56 -17.23
C THR A 23 -18.16 3.05 -17.29
N ASN A 24 -17.62 2.56 -18.41
CA ASN A 24 -17.09 1.21 -18.52
C ASN A 24 -15.98 1.08 -17.48
N THR A 25 -16.35 0.58 -16.30
CA THR A 25 -15.40 0.20 -15.27
C THR A 25 -14.90 -1.18 -15.70
N GLU A 26 -13.91 -1.18 -16.59
CA GLU A 26 -13.18 -2.39 -16.94
C GLU A 26 -12.45 -2.86 -15.68
N VAL A 27 -13.03 -3.83 -14.97
CA VAL A 27 -12.36 -4.52 -13.86
C VAL A 27 -11.20 -5.27 -14.48
N ASN A 28 -10.02 -4.68 -14.39
CA ASN A 28 -8.80 -5.24 -14.94
C ASN A 28 -8.41 -6.46 -14.09
N GLN A 29 -8.73 -7.66 -14.58
CA GLN A 29 -8.53 -8.94 -13.88
C GLN A 29 -7.04 -9.26 -13.61
N ASN A 30 -6.13 -8.44 -14.12
CA ASN A 30 -4.68 -8.53 -13.93
C ASN A 30 -4.13 -7.45 -12.98
N GLN A 31 -4.98 -6.77 -12.20
CA GLN A 31 -4.48 -5.90 -11.13
C GLN A 31 -3.94 -6.77 -9.98
N GLU A 32 -2.62 -6.89 -9.94
CA GLU A 32 -1.90 -7.48 -8.81
C GLU A 32 -2.21 -6.66 -7.54
N SER A 33 -3.05 -7.21 -6.68
CA SER A 33 -3.41 -6.60 -5.40
C SER A 33 -2.28 -6.83 -4.40
N VAL A 34 -1.46 -5.80 -4.16
CA VAL A 34 -0.43 -5.84 -3.11
C VAL A 34 -1.10 -5.73 -1.75
N ILE A 35 -1.13 -6.84 -1.01
CA ILE A 35 -1.64 -6.88 0.36
C ILE A 35 -0.46 -6.66 1.31
N PRO A 36 -0.42 -5.57 2.11
CA PRO A 36 0.66 -5.35 3.05
C PRO A 36 0.58 -6.35 4.20
N LEU A 37 1.61 -7.18 4.33
CA LEU A 37 1.71 -8.17 5.40
C LEU A 37 2.58 -7.65 6.54
N ARG A 38 1.93 -7.17 7.61
CA ARG A 38 2.62 -6.67 8.82
C ARG A 38 3.53 -7.71 9.48
N THR A 39 3.25 -9.00 9.29
CA THR A 39 4.05 -10.11 9.83
C THR A 39 5.37 -10.32 9.09
N HIS A 40 5.45 -9.87 7.83
CA HIS A 40 6.60 -10.07 6.93
C HIS A 40 7.23 -8.73 6.49
N SER A 41 6.89 -7.64 7.16
CA SER A 41 7.42 -6.31 6.86
C SER A 41 7.63 -5.55 8.16
N ILE A 42 8.78 -4.91 8.31
CA ILE A 42 9.17 -4.18 9.51
C ILE A 42 9.51 -2.73 9.14
N TYR A 43 9.01 -1.79 9.94
CA TYR A 43 9.18 -0.35 9.73
C TYR A 43 9.58 0.33 11.06
N VAL A 44 10.04 1.57 10.99
CA VAL A 44 10.31 2.39 12.18
C VAL A 44 9.00 2.70 12.94
N PRO A 45 8.95 2.63 14.28
CA PRO A 45 9.99 2.12 15.17
C PRO A 45 10.11 0.58 15.09
N TYR A 46 11.33 0.08 14.93
CA TYR A 46 11.58 -1.36 14.72
C TYR A 46 11.27 -2.22 15.95
N VAL A 47 10.95 -1.60 17.09
CA VAL A 47 10.77 -2.23 18.39
C VAL A 47 9.57 -1.58 19.07
N ASP A 48 8.76 -2.37 19.78
CA ASP A 48 7.56 -1.93 20.50
C ASP A 48 7.90 -1.48 21.94
N GLN A 49 6.87 -1.33 22.79
CA GLN A 49 6.93 -0.74 24.15
C GLN A 49 7.90 -1.43 25.12
N ASP A 50 8.25 -2.71 24.90
CA ASP A 50 9.04 -3.54 25.82
C ASP A 50 10.43 -3.90 25.28
N LEU A 51 10.98 -3.10 24.37
CA LEU A 51 12.23 -3.40 23.65
C LEU A 51 12.21 -4.73 22.87
N GLN A 52 11.01 -5.22 22.53
CA GLN A 52 10.79 -6.39 21.68
C GLN A 52 9.92 -6.02 20.49
N ASN A 53 10.07 -6.73 19.38
CA ASN A 53 9.17 -6.62 18.23
C ASN A 53 8.13 -7.75 18.28
N ARG A 54 6.84 -7.44 18.04
CA ARG A 54 5.77 -8.46 18.07
C ARG A 54 5.90 -9.56 17.01
N TRP A 55 6.42 -9.29 15.82
CA TRP A 55 6.44 -10.27 14.71
C TRP A 55 7.83 -10.78 14.39
N PHE A 56 8.87 -10.04 14.75
CA PHE A 56 10.25 -10.40 14.44
C PHE A 56 11.02 -10.78 15.70
N ASP A 57 11.89 -11.76 15.55
CA ASP A 57 12.90 -12.11 16.53
C ASP A 57 14.29 -11.83 15.95
N PHE A 58 15.26 -11.53 16.80
CA PHE A 58 16.63 -11.20 16.41
C PHE A 58 17.63 -11.61 17.47
N GLY A 59 18.86 -11.87 17.05
CA GLY A 59 19.90 -12.28 17.99
C GLY A 59 21.31 -12.27 17.43
N ALA A 60 22.21 -12.90 18.20
CA ALA A 60 23.65 -12.89 18.00
C ALA A 60 24.21 -11.46 17.98
N ASP A 61 24.95 -11.05 16.95
CA ASP A 61 25.56 -9.71 16.87
C ASP A 61 24.62 -8.61 16.35
N THR A 62 23.33 -8.92 16.18
CA THR A 62 22.33 -7.98 15.64
C THR A 62 22.05 -6.84 16.61
N VAL A 63 22.17 -5.61 16.13
CA VAL A 63 21.85 -4.39 16.88
C VAL A 63 20.69 -3.67 16.20
N ILE A 64 19.62 -3.44 16.96
CA ILE A 64 18.47 -2.64 16.50
C ILE A 64 18.57 -1.23 17.08
N ASN A 65 18.71 -0.24 16.21
CA ASN A 65 18.46 1.15 16.56
C ASN A 65 16.99 1.45 16.21
N THR A 66 16.14 1.47 17.23
CA THR A 66 14.68 1.58 17.13
C THR A 66 14.19 2.58 16.08
N ASN A 67 14.85 3.74 15.99
CA ASN A 67 14.40 4.84 15.13
C ASN A 67 15.26 5.07 13.88
N LYS A 68 16.27 4.23 13.63
CA LYS A 68 17.26 4.51 12.58
C LYS A 68 17.49 3.34 11.62
N HIS A 69 17.92 2.19 12.13
CA HIS A 69 18.22 1.03 11.30
C HIS A 69 18.37 -0.24 12.13
N ILE A 70 18.29 -1.38 11.45
CA ILE A 70 18.68 -2.68 11.97
C ILE A 70 20.04 -3.03 11.35
N ARG A 71 21.02 -3.37 12.16
CA ARG A 71 22.35 -3.80 11.72
C ARG A 71 22.56 -5.24 12.16
N LEU A 72 22.71 -6.16 11.22
CA LEU A 72 22.97 -7.57 11.53
C LEU A 72 24.40 -7.79 12.04
N THR A 73 25.38 -7.06 11.50
CA THR A 73 26.80 -7.20 11.87
C THR A 73 27.52 -5.86 11.89
N GLN A 74 28.52 -5.73 12.76
CA GLN A 74 29.41 -4.57 12.82
C GLN A 74 30.64 -4.79 11.94
N ASP A 75 31.46 -3.74 11.79
CA ASP A 75 32.73 -3.79 11.07
C ASP A 75 33.82 -4.47 11.92
N ARG A 76 33.59 -5.75 12.25
CA ARG A 76 34.51 -6.63 12.96
C ARG A 76 34.44 -8.03 12.36
N GLN A 77 35.57 -8.71 12.33
CA GLN A 77 35.64 -10.07 11.79
C GLN A 77 34.80 -11.04 12.64
N SER A 78 34.28 -12.09 11.98
CA SER A 78 33.57 -13.20 12.61
C SER A 78 32.28 -12.81 13.34
N GLN A 79 31.60 -11.75 12.89
CA GLN A 79 30.28 -11.36 13.38
C GLN A 79 29.19 -12.10 12.62
N VAL A 80 28.16 -12.56 13.34
CA VAL A 80 26.99 -13.21 12.77
C VAL A 80 25.74 -12.66 13.45
N GLY A 81 24.76 -12.26 12.66
CA GLY A 81 23.48 -11.76 13.16
C GLY A 81 22.35 -12.33 12.34
N TRP A 82 21.18 -12.44 12.96
CA TRP A 82 19.97 -12.92 12.31
C TRP A 82 18.76 -12.10 12.73
N LEU A 83 17.78 -12.07 11.84
CA LEU A 83 16.48 -11.46 12.01
C LEU A 83 15.48 -12.35 11.27
N TRP A 84 14.43 -12.80 11.95
CA TRP A 84 13.42 -13.68 11.36
C TRP A 84 12.00 -13.26 11.75
N SER A 85 11.04 -13.45 10.84
CA SER A 85 9.61 -13.48 11.19
C SER A 85 9.35 -14.70 12.08
N ARG A 86 8.51 -14.52 13.11
CA ARG A 86 8.02 -15.61 13.97
C ARG A 86 6.85 -16.40 13.37
N LEU A 87 6.22 -15.84 12.33
CA LEU A 87 5.15 -16.48 11.55
C LEU A 87 5.72 -17.16 10.30
#